data_AF-A0A2V2CE12-F1
#
_entry.id   AF-A0A2V2CE12-F1
#
_cell.length_a   1.000
_cell.length_b   1.000
_cell.length_c   1.000
_cell.angle_alpha   90.00
_cell.angle_beta   90.00
_cell.angle_gamma   90.00
#
_symmetry.space_group_name_H-M   'P 1'
#
loop_
_entity.id
_entity.type
_entity.pdbx_description
1 polymer ?
#
loop_
_entity_poly.entity_id
_entity_poly.type
_entity_poly.pdbx_seq_one_letter_code
_entity_poly.pdbx_strand_id
1 'polypeptide(L)'
;MNIGEAIRLADKLKPNQYPHTMKIKWLSNLDGQIFSEVIASHEDGAIERFEGYNDDTPQSTELLVGYPYDEDIYSFFLQAAIDRENGETGKYNQNITMYNNSFLAYQNWYNRTHLPKAAGARFRF
;
A
#
# COMPACT_ATOMS: atom_id res chain seq x y z
N MET A 1 10.53 2.65 2.55
CA MET A 1 9.78 3.89 2.86
C MET A 1 9.11 3.70 4.20
N ASN A 2 9.27 4.64 5.13
CA ASN A 2 8.51 4.61 6.39
C ASN A 2 7.24 5.47 6.38
N ILE A 3 6.37 5.26 7.38
CA ILE A 3 5.10 5.99 7.55
C ILE A 3 5.30 7.52 7.46
N GLY A 4 6.28 8.05 8.19
CA GLY A 4 6.54 9.48 8.24
C GLY A 4 6.99 10.04 6.90
N GLU A 5 7.83 9.32 6.16
CA GLU A 5 8.28 9.70 4.82
C GLU A 5 7.13 9.74 3.82
N ALA A 6 6.30 8.69 3.78
CA ALA A 6 5.15 8.61 2.88
C ALA A 6 4.17 9.79 3.10
N ILE A 7 3.85 10.09 4.37
CA ILE A 7 2.96 11.19 4.72
C ILE A 7 3.58 12.55 4.37
N ARG A 8 4.85 12.77 4.71
CA ARG A 8 5.55 14.02 4.36
C ARG A 8 5.63 14.22 2.85
N LEU A 9 5.86 13.16 2.07
CA LEU A 9 5.91 13.23 0.62
C LEU A 9 4.53 13.62 0.06
N ALA A 10 3.46 12.96 0.49
CA ALA A 10 2.11 13.29 0.08
C ALA A 10 1.74 14.74 0.42
N ASP A 11 2.09 15.21 1.61
CA ASP A 11 1.81 16.59 2.06
C ASP A 11 2.63 17.64 1.31
N LYS A 12 3.86 17.30 0.92
CA LYS A 12 4.71 18.15 0.09
C LYS A 12 4.16 18.27 -1.35
N LEU A 13 3.73 17.15 -1.94
CA LEU A 13 3.19 17.10 -3.30
C LEU A 13 1.79 17.69 -3.37
N LYS A 14 0.99 17.50 -2.33
CA LYS A 14 -0.41 17.94 -2.26
C LYS A 14 -0.73 18.50 -0.87
N PRO A 15 -0.41 19.78 -0.60
CA PRO A 15 -0.76 20.43 0.66
C PRO A 15 -2.27 20.32 0.96
N ASN A 16 -2.62 19.92 2.19
CA ASN A 16 -3.98 19.58 2.58
C ASN A 16 -4.21 19.79 4.09
N GLN A 17 -5.47 19.70 4.53
CA GLN A 17 -5.94 19.91 5.90
C GLN A 17 -6.09 18.61 6.72
N TYR A 18 -5.82 17.45 6.13
CA TYR A 18 -6.10 16.17 6.79
C TYR A 18 -5.04 15.86 7.85
N PRO A 19 -5.44 15.48 9.07
CA PRO A 19 -4.50 15.22 10.15
C PRO A 19 -3.68 13.96 9.87
N HIS A 20 -2.51 13.89 10.49
CA HIS A 20 -1.59 12.76 10.36
C HIS A 20 -2.24 11.42 10.73
N THR A 21 -3.10 11.42 11.76
CA THR A 21 -3.85 10.24 12.24
C THR A 21 -4.76 9.64 11.15
N MET A 22 -5.41 10.50 10.36
CA MET A 22 -6.26 10.05 9.25
C MET A 22 -5.42 9.40 8.14
N LYS A 23 -4.23 9.95 7.87
CA LYS A 23 -3.31 9.40 6.87
C LYS A 23 -2.68 8.07 7.33
N ILE A 24 -2.36 7.93 8.63
CA ILE A 24 -1.96 6.64 9.21
C ILE A 24 -3.05 5.60 8.98
N LYS A 25 -4.32 5.94 9.21
CA LYS A 25 -5.44 5.02 8.96
C LYS A 25 -5.54 4.62 7.49
N TRP A 26 -5.32 5.55 6.55
CA TRP A 26 -5.28 5.23 5.12
C TRP A 26 -4.14 4.27 4.78
N LEU A 27 -2.93 4.52 5.30
CA LEU A 27 -1.79 3.62 5.13
C LEU A 27 -2.05 2.24 5.74
N SER A 28 -2.63 2.18 6.93
CA SER A 28 -2.99 0.92 7.58
C SER A 28 -3.99 0.11 6.76
N ASN A 29 -4.96 0.77 6.15
CA ASN A 29 -5.95 0.10 5.29
C ASN A 29 -5.29 -0.45 4.02
N LEU A 30 -4.41 0.35 3.39
CA LEU A 30 -3.67 -0.06 2.22
C LEU A 30 -2.77 -1.26 2.54
N ASP A 31 -1.92 -1.16 3.56
CA ASP A 31 -1.02 -2.27 3.93
C ASP A 31 -1.78 -3.50 4.40
N GLY A 32 -2.95 -3.35 5.03
CA GLY A 32 -3.83 -4.47 5.34
C GLY A 32 -4.34 -5.19 4.08
N GLN A 33 -4.69 -4.42 3.05
CA GLN A 33 -5.06 -4.97 1.75
C GLN A 33 -3.87 -5.68 1.08
N ILE A 34 -2.70 -5.03 1.04
CA ILE A 34 -1.47 -5.59 0.45
C ILE A 34 -1.08 -6.88 1.17
N PHE A 35 -1.15 -6.88 2.49
CA PHE A 35 -0.90 -8.06 3.30
C PHE A 35 -1.85 -9.20 2.92
N SER A 36 -3.16 -8.94 2.91
CA SER A 36 -4.16 -9.98 2.65
C SER A 36 -4.10 -10.53 1.22
N GLU A 37 -3.89 -9.67 0.23
CA GLU A 37 -4.00 -10.04 -1.19
C GLU A 37 -2.68 -10.57 -1.76
N VAL A 38 -1.55 -10.03 -1.31
CA VAL A 38 -0.23 -10.29 -1.92
C VAL A 38 0.66 -11.09 -0.98
N ILE A 39 0.87 -10.65 0.25
CA ILE A 39 1.89 -11.25 1.11
C ILE A 39 1.39 -12.57 1.71
N ALA A 40 0.19 -12.58 2.28
CA ALA A 40 -0.41 -13.74 2.93
C ALA A 40 -0.78 -14.87 1.96
N SER A 41 -0.79 -14.62 0.65
CA SER A 41 -1.05 -15.62 -0.39
C SER A 41 0.19 -16.43 -0.79
N HIS A 42 1.38 -16.11 -0.26
CA HIS A 42 2.64 -16.77 -0.59
C HIS A 42 3.24 -17.52 0.62
N GLU A 43 3.92 -18.64 0.37
CA GLU A 43 4.45 -19.55 1.39
C GLU A 43 5.61 -18.93 2.18
N ASP A 44 6.41 -18.13 1.49
CA ASP A 44 7.54 -17.37 1.97
C ASP A 44 7.18 -15.92 2.30
N GLY A 45 5.91 -15.65 2.57
CA GLY A 45 5.47 -14.35 3.07
C GLY A 45 6.29 -13.98 4.31
N ALA A 46 7.18 -12.98 4.17
CA ALA A 46 8.10 -12.57 5.24
C ALA A 46 7.38 -12.03 6.49
N ILE A 47 6.08 -11.79 6.38
CA ILE A 47 5.21 -11.26 7.43
C ILE A 47 4.13 -12.31 7.68
N GLU A 48 4.09 -12.88 8.88
CA GLU A 48 3.07 -13.87 9.26
C GLU A 48 1.73 -13.22 9.62
N ARG A 49 1.77 -12.00 10.15
CA ARG A 49 0.59 -11.27 10.61
C ARG A 49 0.78 -9.76 10.50
N PHE A 50 -0.28 -9.08 10.10
CA PHE A 50 -0.36 -7.63 10.09
C PHE A 50 -1.57 -7.17 10.91
N GLU A 51 -1.34 -6.32 11.92
CA GLU A 51 -2.39 -5.83 12.84
C GLU A 51 -2.86 -4.40 12.51
N GLY A 52 -2.24 -3.77 11.50
CA GLY A 52 -2.50 -2.37 11.16
C GLY A 52 -1.61 -1.38 11.91
N TYR A 53 -1.77 -0.11 11.56
CA TYR A 53 -1.11 1.01 12.20
C TYR A 53 -2.15 1.87 12.93
N ASN A 54 -1.70 2.53 13.99
CA ASN A 54 -2.47 3.46 14.80
C ASN A 54 -1.64 4.71 15.14
N ASP A 55 -2.23 5.64 15.87
CA ASP A 55 -1.59 6.92 16.21
C ASP A 55 -0.34 6.75 17.09
N ASP A 56 -0.23 5.63 17.82
CA ASP A 56 0.92 5.28 18.65
C ASP A 56 2.04 4.57 17.85
N THR A 57 1.78 4.23 16.58
CA THR A 57 2.75 3.56 15.73
C THR A 57 3.90 4.53 15.39
N PRO A 58 5.17 4.17 15.64
CA PRO A 58 6.30 5.04 15.32
C PRO A 58 6.33 5.44 13.85
N GLN A 59 6.57 6.73 13.57
CA GLN A 59 6.69 7.21 12.18
C GLN A 59 7.86 6.57 11.41
N SER A 60 8.86 6.05 12.12
CA SER A 60 9.99 5.31 11.55
C SER A 60 9.65 3.85 11.21
N THR A 61 8.41 3.40 11.43
CA THR A 61 7.97 2.06 11.04
C THR A 61 7.99 1.96 9.52
N GLU A 62 8.74 1.00 9.00
CA GLU A 62 8.76 0.67 7.58
C GLU A 62 7.39 0.16 7.13
N LEU A 63 6.96 0.62 5.95
CA LEU A 63 5.75 0.14 5.31
C LEU A 63 6.01 -1.23 4.66
N LEU A 64 4.93 -1.97 4.36
CA LEU A 64 5.06 -3.36 3.90
C LEU A 64 5.72 -3.49 2.52
N VAL A 65 5.45 -2.54 1.62
CA VAL A 65 6.10 -2.48 0.31
C VAL A 65 7.45 -1.78 0.46
N GLY A 66 8.50 -2.45 -0.02
CA GLY A 66 9.84 -1.89 -0.09
C GLY A 66 10.20 -1.32 -1.46
N TYR A 67 11.38 -0.70 -1.53
CA TYR A 67 12.01 -0.26 -2.76
C TYR A 67 12.10 -1.42 -3.78
N PRO A 68 11.83 -1.20 -5.09
CA PRO A 68 11.65 0.09 -5.77
C PRO A 68 10.20 0.56 -5.93
N TYR A 69 9.21 -0.13 -5.34
CA TYR A 69 7.79 0.11 -5.61
C TYR A 69 7.10 0.99 -4.57
N ASP A 70 7.75 1.17 -3.42
CA ASP A 70 7.21 1.84 -2.25
C ASP A 70 6.77 3.28 -2.52
N GLU A 71 7.65 4.10 -3.09
CA GLU A 71 7.36 5.52 -3.33
C GLU A 71 6.12 5.75 -4.19
N ASP A 72 6.04 5.11 -5.36
CA ASP A 72 4.91 5.26 -6.27
C ASP A 72 3.61 4.78 -5.63
N ILE A 73 3.61 3.60 -5.01
CA ILE A 73 2.41 3.00 -4.40
C ILE A 73 1.86 3.92 -3.30
N TYR A 74 2.69 4.28 -2.32
CA TYR A 74 2.22 5.04 -1.17
C TYR A 74 1.90 6.49 -1.53
N SER A 75 2.71 7.12 -2.39
CA SER A 75 2.49 8.51 -2.81
C SER A 75 1.20 8.66 -3.61
N PHE A 76 0.98 7.83 -4.65
CA PHE A 76 -0.23 7.93 -5.47
C PHE A 76 -1.48 7.58 -4.68
N PHE A 77 -1.42 6.57 -3.82
CA PHE A 77 -2.56 6.20 -2.98
C PHE A 77 -2.95 7.33 -2.01
N LEU A 78 -2.00 7.92 -1.30
CA LEU A 78 -2.27 9.02 -0.37
C LEU A 78 -2.83 10.26 -1.09
N GLN A 79 -2.27 10.60 -2.26
CA GLN A 79 -2.80 11.69 -3.07
C GLN A 79 -4.23 11.41 -3.56
N ALA A 80 -4.52 10.17 -3.99
CA ALA A 80 -5.86 9.76 -4.36
C ALA A 80 -6.83 9.83 -3.17
N ALA A 81 -6.41 9.39 -1.97
CA ALA A 81 -7.23 9.50 -0.77
C ALA A 81 -7.59 10.96 -0.45
N ILE A 82 -6.61 11.88 -0.55
CA ILE A 82 -6.84 13.33 -0.38
C ILE A 82 -7.83 13.85 -1.42
N ASP A 83 -7.67 13.49 -2.70
CA ASP A 83 -8.57 13.92 -3.77
C ASP A 83 -9.99 13.41 -3.57
N ARG A 84 -10.13 12.17 -3.12
CA ARG A 84 -11.43 11.57 -2.80
C ARG A 84 -12.14 12.35 -1.71
N GLU A 85 -11.47 12.64 -0.60
CA GLU A 85 -12.08 13.39 0.51
C GLU A 85 -12.38 14.85 0.12
N ASN A 86 -11.59 15.44 -0.78
CA ASN A 86 -11.85 16.78 -1.32
C ASN A 86 -12.95 16.80 -2.41
N GLY A 87 -13.45 15.64 -2.85
CA GLY A 87 -14.42 15.54 -3.96
C GLY A 87 -13.84 15.87 -5.34
N GLU A 88 -12.52 15.82 -5.50
CA GLU A 88 -11.81 16.16 -6.74
C GLU A 88 -11.74 14.95 -7.70
N THR A 89 -12.89 14.51 -8.22
CA THR A 89 -13.02 13.28 -9.02
C THR A 89 -12.01 13.15 -10.16
N GLY A 90 -11.71 14.23 -10.88
CA GLY A 90 -10.74 14.20 -11.98
C GLY A 90 -9.31 13.87 -11.52
N LYS A 91 -8.87 14.49 -10.42
CA LYS A 91 -7.55 14.25 -9.83
C LYS A 91 -7.49 12.88 -9.15
N TYR A 92 -8.57 12.48 -8.47
CA TYR A 92 -8.71 11.14 -7.92
C TYR A 92 -8.50 10.08 -9.01
N ASN A 93 -9.21 10.21 -10.14
CA ASN A 93 -9.11 9.26 -11.25
C ASN A 93 -7.68 9.18 -11.81
N GLN A 94 -6.98 10.31 -11.91
CA GLN A 94 -5.58 10.34 -12.34
C GLN A 94 -4.68 9.59 -11.36
N ASN A 95 -4.75 9.93 -10.06
CA ASN A 95 -3.88 9.36 -9.04
C ASN A 95 -4.17 7.88 -8.78
N ILE A 96 -5.44 7.48 -8.73
CA ILE A 96 -5.79 6.07 -8.54
C ILE A 96 -5.38 5.22 -9.75
N THR A 97 -5.38 5.79 -10.96
CA THR A 97 -4.87 5.09 -12.16
C THR A 97 -3.36 4.84 -12.06
N MET A 98 -2.59 5.85 -11.63
CA MET A 98 -1.15 5.70 -11.40
C MET A 98 -0.86 4.67 -10.32
N TYR A 99 -1.57 4.75 -9.18
CA TYR A 99 -1.51 3.75 -8.12
C TYR A 99 -1.78 2.33 -8.65
N ASN A 100 -2.88 2.13 -9.39
CA ASN A 100 -3.25 0.80 -9.91
C ASN A 100 -2.15 0.21 -10.80
N ASN A 101 -1.51 1.04 -11.64
CA ASN A 101 -0.41 0.59 -12.50
C ASN A 101 0.82 0.18 -11.69
N SER A 102 1.21 0.98 -10.69
CA SER A 102 2.35 0.66 -9.81
C SER A 102 2.07 -0.55 -8.92
N PHE A 103 0.85 -0.68 -8.42
CA PHE A 103 0.43 -1.83 -7.62
C PHE A 103 0.43 -3.12 -8.44
N LEU A 104 -0.07 -3.08 -9.68
CA LEU A 104 0.01 -4.22 -10.60
C LEU A 104 1.47 -4.62 -10.88
N ALA A 105 2.37 -3.65 -11.05
CA ALA A 105 3.80 -3.91 -11.24
C ALA A 105 4.41 -4.61 -10.02
N TYR A 106 4.06 -4.16 -8.81
CA TYR A 106 4.47 -4.78 -7.56
C TYR A 106 3.93 -6.22 -7.43
N GLN A 107 2.63 -6.44 -7.65
CA GLN A 107 2.02 -7.77 -7.62
C GLN A 107 2.71 -8.74 -8.59
N ASN A 108 2.95 -8.29 -9.82
CA ASN A 108 3.66 -9.09 -10.82
C ASN A 108 5.10 -9.42 -10.40
N TRP A 109 5.79 -8.50 -9.74
CA TRP A 109 7.12 -8.77 -9.21
C TRP A 109 7.08 -9.75 -8.04
N TYR A 110 6.16 -9.55 -7.10
CA TYR A 110 6.01 -10.41 -5.93
C TYR A 110 5.71 -11.86 -6.35
N ASN A 111 4.74 -12.06 -7.25
CA ASN A 111 4.38 -13.38 -7.79
C ASN A 111 5.53 -14.10 -8.54
N ARG A 112 6.48 -13.35 -9.12
CA ARG A 112 7.64 -13.94 -9.81
C ARG A 112 8.77 -14.32 -8.86
N THR A 113 8.79 -13.73 -7.67
CA THR A 113 9.92 -13.82 -6.73
C THR A 113 9.60 -14.63 -5.48
N HIS A 114 8.32 -14.81 -5.17
CA HIS A 114 7.81 -15.54 -4.01
C HIS A 114 7.01 -16.75 -4.45
N LEU A 115 7.00 -17.82 -3.66
CA LEU A 115 6.24 -19.02 -3.99
C LEU A 115 4.77 -18.83 -3.58
N PRO A 116 3.81 -18.91 -4.50
CA PRO A 116 2.40 -18.87 -4.12
C PRO A 116 2.05 -20.10 -3.29
N LYS A 117 1.22 -19.92 -2.26
CA LYS A 117 0.66 -21.05 -1.49
C LYS A 117 0.00 -22.00 -2.47
N ALA A 118 0.43 -23.26 -2.47
CA ALA A 118 -0.13 -24.26 -3.37
C ALA A 118 -1.67 -24.30 -3.22
N ALA A 119 -2.40 -23.83 -4.24
CA ALA A 119 -3.82 -24.09 -4.35
C ALA A 119 -3.95 -25.60 -4.59
N GLY A 120 -4.21 -26.35 -3.51
CA GLY A 120 -4.08 -27.81 -3.42
C GLY A 120 -4.27 -28.51 -4.75
N ALA A 121 -3.18 -29.00 -5.32
CA ALA A 121 -3.15 -29.66 -6.62
C ALA A 121 -4.08 -30.89 -6.60
N ARG A 122 -5.32 -30.69 -7.06
CA ARG A 122 -6.24 -31.76 -7.44
C ARG A 122 -6.24 -31.88 -8.96
N PHE A 123 -5.09 -32.23 -9.54
CA PHE A 123 -5.11 -32.92 -10.83
C PHE A 123 -5.39 -34.40 -10.54
N ARG A 124 -6.67 -34.75 -10.51
CA ARG A 124 -7.09 -36.16 -10.58
C ARG A 124 -7.10 -36.53 -12.06
N PHE A 125 -6.15 -37.37 -12.46
CA PHE A 125 -6.18 -38.12 -13.72
C PHE A 125 -7.13 -39.31 -13.60
#